data_AF-A0A932I1I1-F1
#
_entry.id   AF-A0A932I1I1-F1
#
_cell.length_a   1.000
_cell.length_b   1.000
_cell.length_c   1.000
_cell.angle_alpha   90.00
_cell.angle_beta   90.00
_cell.angle_gamma   90.00
#
_symmetry.space_group_name_H-M   'P 1'
#
loop_
_entity.id
_entity.type
_entity.pdbx_description
1 polymer ?
#
loop_
_entity_poly.entity_id
_entity_poly.type
_entity_poly.pdbx_seq_one_letter_code
_entity_poly.pdbx_strand_id
1 'polypeptide(L)'
;MEIHAKEMGSPEEELLLCPRCGSSRLEPLPAGGAAGVPSWSLMTRFAAKCLACGRELHRSWEGRVRFRYVRSGAEAPLPEVQPT
;
A
#
# COMPACT_ATOMS: atom_id res chain seq x y z
N MET A 1 -4.69 -2.46 6.75
CA MET A 1 -4.94 -1.97 5.38
C MET A 1 -3.98 -2.68 4.48
N GLU A 2 -4.48 -3.19 3.37
CA GLU A 2 -3.69 -3.84 2.32
C GLU A 2 -3.30 -2.78 1.30
N ILE A 3 -2.09 -2.88 0.77
CA ILE A 3 -1.52 -1.87 -0.13
C ILE A 3 -1.01 -2.60 -1.35
N HIS A 4 -1.58 -2.26 -2.51
CA HIS A 4 -1.19 -2.82 -3.79
C HIS A 4 -0.37 -1.79 -4.54
N ALA A 5 0.77 -2.19 -5.10
CA ALA A 5 1.61 -1.36 -5.93
C ALA A 5 1.52 -1.84 -7.39
N LYS A 6 1.37 -0.89 -8.32
CA LYS A 6 1.38 -1.16 -9.75
C LYS A 6 2.29 -0.18 -10.47
N GLU A 7 3.34 -0.70 -11.08
CA GLU A 7 4.22 0.07 -11.96
C GLU A 7 3.46 0.49 -13.23
N MET A 8 3.57 1.76 -13.60
CA MET A 8 2.97 2.25 -14.83
C MET A 8 3.67 1.66 -16.05
N GLY A 9 2.94 0.90 -16.85
CA GLY A 9 3.48 0.19 -18.02
C GLY A 9 3.58 -1.33 -17.81
N SER A 10 3.50 -1.79 -16.55
CA SER A 10 3.41 -3.21 -16.21
C SER A 10 1.95 -3.63 -16.07
N PRO A 11 1.55 -4.81 -16.57
CA PRO A 11 0.21 -5.34 -16.31
C PRO A 11 0.04 -5.77 -14.85
N GLU A 12 1.16 -6.12 -14.20
CA GLU A 12 1.22 -6.73 -12.86
C GLU A 12 0.92 -5.73 -11.74
N GLU A 13 0.12 -6.18 -10.77
CA GLU A 13 -0.14 -5.50 -9.50
C GLU A 13 0.41 -6.40 -8.38
N GLU A 14 1.32 -5.87 -7.55
CA GLU A 14 1.89 -6.61 -6.42
C GLU A 14 1.23 -6.18 -5.09
N LEU A 15 0.90 -7.15 -4.24
CA LEU A 15 0.50 -6.89 -2.86
C LEU A 15 1.75 -6.65 -2.00
N LEU A 16 1.81 -5.51 -1.33
CA LEU A 16 2.91 -5.20 -0.41
C LEU A 16 2.74 -5.98 0.89
N LEU A 17 3.76 -6.77 1.21
CA LEU A 17 3.85 -7.55 2.44
C LEU A 17 5.03 -7.07 3.28
N CYS A 18 4.88 -7.16 4.61
CA CYS A 18 6.01 -6.93 5.50
C CYS A 18 7.08 -8.01 5.25
N PRO A 19 8.33 -7.65 4.90
CA PRO A 19 9.37 -8.63 4.60
C PRO A 19 9.79 -9.47 5.82
N ARG A 20 9.42 -9.05 7.04
CA ARG A 20 9.78 -9.74 8.27
C ARG A 20 8.75 -10.77 8.71
N CYS A 21 7.47 -10.44 8.63
CA CYS A 21 6.39 -11.30 9.15
C CYS A 21 5.36 -11.71 8.09
N GLY A 22 5.54 -11.29 6.84
CA GLY A 22 4.61 -11.59 5.75
C GLY A 22 3.24 -10.90 5.85
N SER A 23 3.03 -10.05 6.85
CA SER A 23 1.72 -9.41 7.05
C SER A 23 1.44 -8.34 6.00
N SER A 24 0.23 -8.36 5.43
CA SER A 24 -0.31 -7.31 4.57
C SER A 24 -0.87 -6.11 5.35
N ARG A 25 -0.90 -6.15 6.69
CA ARG A 25 -1.42 -5.07 7.53
C ARG A 25 -0.40 -3.94 7.66
N LEU A 26 -0.41 -3.05 6.67
CA LEU A 26 0.52 -1.94 6.56
C LEU A 26 -0.18 -0.60 6.79
N GLU A 27 0.53 0.34 7.40
CA GLU A 27 0.13 1.73 7.59
C GLU A 27 1.12 2.63 6.84
N PRO A 28 0.72 3.30 5.75
CA PRO A 28 1.63 4.15 4.99
C PRO A 28 2.09 5.30 5.86
N LEU A 29 3.40 5.50 5.90
CA LEU A 29 3.97 6.63 6.61
C LEU A 29 3.84 7.88 5.72
N PRO A 30 3.49 9.05 6.30
CA PRO A 30 3.52 10.28 5.54
C PRO A 30 4.93 10.43 4.97
N ALA A 31 5.03 10.55 3.65
CA ALA A 31 6.31 10.73 2.97
C ALA A 31 6.93 12.04 3.48
N GLY A 32 7.86 11.94 4.43
CA GLY A 32 8.77 13.02 4.78
C GLY A 32 9.73 13.24 3.62
N GLY A 33 9.25 13.90 2.56
CA GLY A 33 9.97 14.00 1.30
C GLY A 33 9.20 14.79 0.24
N ALA A 34 9.01 16.08 0.53
CA ALA A 34 8.71 17.17 -0.39
C ALA A 34 7.55 17.00 -1.39
N ALA A 35 6.45 17.67 -1.09
CA ALA A 35 5.74 18.40 -2.14
C ALA A 35 6.75 19.29 -2.88
N GLY A 36 7.07 18.97 -4.14
CA GLY A 36 7.64 19.95 -5.07
C GLY A 36 9.14 19.93 -5.35
N VAL A 37 9.87 18.80 -5.23
CA VAL A 37 11.19 18.68 -5.90
C VAL A 37 11.02 17.81 -7.14
N PRO A 38 11.28 18.32 -8.36
CA PRO A 38 11.29 17.48 -9.55
C PRO A 38 12.48 16.52 -9.39
N SER A 39 12.24 15.24 -9.07
CA SER A 39 13.32 14.25 -9.16
C SER A 39 13.55 13.94 -10.63
N TRP A 40 14.69 14.39 -11.15
CA TRP A 40 15.18 14.05 -12.50
C TRP A 40 15.57 12.56 -12.60
N SER A 41 15.36 11.79 -11.52
CA SER A 41 15.41 10.33 -11.49
C SER A 41 14.00 9.84 -11.15
N LEU A 42 13.38 9.08 -12.06
CA LEU A 42 12.00 8.54 -12.02
C LEU A 42 11.76 7.51 -10.89
N MET A 43 12.49 7.57 -9.78
CA MET A 43 12.30 6.62 -8.68
C MET A 43 11.10 6.99 -7.80
N THR A 44 10.15 6.07 -7.70
CA THR A 44 9.09 6.16 -6.68
C THR A 44 9.56 5.48 -5.41
N ARG A 45 9.43 6.15 -4.26
CA ARG A 45 9.74 5.58 -2.94
C ARG A 45 8.48 5.47 -2.10
N PHE A 46 8.37 4.37 -1.36
CA PHE A 46 7.25 4.10 -0.46
C PHE A 46 7.78 3.67 0.90
N ALA A 47 7.16 4.19 1.96
CA ALA A 47 7.44 3.82 3.33
C ALA A 47 6.13 3.46 4.04
N ALA A 48 6.13 2.39 4.80
CA ALA A 48 4.99 2.00 5.63
C ALA A 48 5.45 1.30 6.90
N LYS A 49 4.64 1.42 7.95
CA LYS A 49 4.79 0.67 9.19
C LYS A 49 3.94 -0.59 9.15
N CYS A 50 4.53 -1.73 9.46
CA CYS A 50 3.79 -2.96 9.64
C CYS A 50 3.08 -2.94 11.00
N LEU A 51 1.76 -3.03 10.98
CA LEU A 51 0.95 -3.05 12.21
C LEU A 51 1.05 -4.38 12.98
N ALA A 52 1.49 -5.46 12.33
CA ALA A 52 1.64 -6.76 12.97
C ALA A 52 2.93 -6.90 13.78
N CYS A 53 4.05 -6.38 13.27
CA CYS A 53 5.36 -6.49 13.93
C CYS A 53 5.99 -5.15 14.35
N GLY A 54 5.31 -4.03 14.09
CA GLY A 54 5.74 -2.67 14.44
C GLY A 54 6.89 -2.10 13.62
N ARG A 55 7.46 -2.86 12.67
CA ARG A 55 8.61 -2.44 11.87
C ARG A 55 8.24 -1.58 10.67
N GLU A 56 9.10 -0.64 10.34
CA GLU A 56 9.04 0.12 9.10
C GLU A 56 9.59 -0.70 7.93
N LEU A 57 8.98 -0.53 6.77
CA LEU A 57 9.42 -1.07 5.50
C LEU A 57 9.58 0.07 4.51
N HIS A 58 10.60 -0.06 3.67
CA HIS A 58 10.90 0.87 2.60
C HIS A 58 11.00 0.10 1.29
N ARG A 59 10.37 0.62 0.25
CA ARG A 59 10.43 0.07 -1.10
C ARG A 59 10.67 1.20 -2.09
N SER A 60 11.39 0.88 -3.16
CA SER A 60 11.65 1.78 -4.27
C SER A 60 11.44 1.07 -5.60
N TRP A 61 10.95 1.80 -6.59
CA TRP A 61 10.79 1.34 -7.97
C TRP A 61 11.48 2.34 -8.89
N GLU A 62 12.00 1.86 -10.02
CA GLU A 62 12.71 2.68 -11.01
C GLU A 62 11.77 3.47 -11.96
N GLY A 63 10.47 3.43 -11.68
CA GLY A 63 9.45 4.14 -12.46
C GLY A 63 8.32 4.72 -11.61
N ARG A 64 7.27 5.19 -12.29
CA ARG A 64 6.05 5.69 -11.65
C ARG A 64 5.22 4.53 -11.15
N VAL A 65 4.84 4.57 -9.87
CA VAL A 65 4.00 3.55 -9.24
C VAL A 65 2.69 4.16 -8.80
N ARG A 66 1.59 3.44 -9.03
CA ARG A 66 0.29 3.73 -8.44
C ARG A 66 0.06 2.82 -7.24
N PHE A 67 -0.38 3.42 -6.13
CA PHE A 67 -0.71 2.69 -4.91
C PHE A 67 -2.23 2.63 -4.75
N ARG A 68 -2.75 1.41 -4.52
CA ARG A 68 -4.16 1.18 -4.20
C ARG A 68 -4.25 0.70 -2.75
N TYR A 69 -5.01 1.44 -1.95
CA TYR A 69 -5.17 1.20 -0.52
C TYR A 69 -6.52 0.53 -0.27
N VAL A 70 -6.50 -0.70 0.23
CA VAL A 70 -7.71 -1.48 0.54
C VAL A 70 -7.84 -1.60 2.05
N ARG A 71 -8.84 -0.92 2.61
CA ARG A 71 -9.12 -1.02 4.05
C ARG A 71 -9.85 -2.34 4.30
N SER A 72 -9.17 -3.31 4.91
CA SER A 72 -9.80 -4.52 5.45
C SER A 72 -10.72 -4.08 6.60
N GLY A 73 -11.99 -3.80 6.29
CA GLY A 73 -12.93 -3.17 7.21
C GLY A 73 -14.21 -2.65 6.56
N ALA A 74 -14.67 -3.26 5.47
CA ALA A 74 -16.09 -3.28 5.16
C ALA A 74 -16.55 -4.70 5.46
N GLU A 75 -17.03 -4.92 6.68
CA GLU A 75 -18.08 -5.91 6.89
C GLU A 75 -19.13 -5.57 5.82
N ALA A 76 -19.27 -6.42 4.80
CA ALA A 76 -20.41 -6.30 3.92
C ALA A 76 -21.63 -6.33 4.85
N PRO A 77 -22.57 -5.36 4.76
CA PRO A 77 -23.81 -5.50 5.50
C PRO A 77 -24.36 -6.88 5.12
N LEU A 78 -24.52 -7.76 6.11
CA LEU A 78 -25.18 -9.05 5.93
C LEU A 78 -26.49 -8.76 5.18
N PRO A 79 -26.88 -9.57 4.18
CA PRO A 79 -28.17 -9.38 3.54
C PRO A 79 -29.24 -9.42 4.64
N GLU A 80 -29.94 -8.31 4.81
CA GLU A 80 -31.06 -8.17 5.73
C GLU A 80 -32.07 -9.26 5.36
N VAL A 81 -32.17 -10.30 6.19
CA VAL A 81 -33.18 -11.35 6.03
C VAL A 81 -34.52 -10.67 6.31
N GLN A 82 -35.23 -10.25 5.25
CA GLN A 82 -36.60 -9.77 5.36
C GLN A 82 -37.47 -10.91 5.88
N PRO A 83 -38.13 -10.77 7.05
CA PRO A 83 -39.23 -11.64 7.40
C PRO A 83 -40.52 -11.07 6.82
N THR A 84 -41.14 -11.76 5.86
CA THR A 84 -42.60 -11.97 5.70
C THR A 84 -42.85 -12.80 4.45
#